data_AF-A0A9X0XA03-F1
#
_entry.id   AF-A0A9X0XA03-F1
#
_cell.length_a   1.000
_cell.length_b   1.000
_cell.length_c   1.000
_cell.angle_alpha   90.00
_cell.angle_beta   90.00
_cell.angle_gamma   90.00
#
_symmetry.space_group_name_H-M   'P 1'
#
loop_
_entity.id
_entity.type
_entity.pdbx_description
1 polymer ?
#
loop_
_entity_poly.entity_id
_entity_poly.type
_entity_poly.pdbx_seq_one_letter_code
_entity_poly.pdbx_strand_id
1 'polypeptide(L)'
;MTDSRRPFDEAQPEPIDDNEDRMGSVHELDFDKEEPSARIGDLIPEKMPEERVREAGMTGGSTDDHESTDDDMSPETLIREDGARDAREEGEGDQADWDLSIVDEDDIGGGNGLDEEEMARRDPMDGKR
;
A
#
# COMPACT_ATOMS: atom_id res chain seq x y z
N MET A 1 -0.72 -22.04 16.81
CA MET A 1 -2.18 -22.12 16.63
C MET A 1 -2.74 -20.88 17.31
N THR A 2 -2.98 -19.81 16.56
CA THR A 2 -3.56 -18.57 17.10
C THR A 2 -5.05 -18.81 17.29
N ASP A 3 -5.47 -18.79 18.56
CA ASP A 3 -6.87 -18.82 18.93
C ASP A 3 -7.55 -17.60 18.29
N SER A 4 -8.70 -17.82 17.66
CA SER A 4 -9.40 -16.77 16.90
C SER A 4 -9.86 -15.73 17.92
N ARG A 5 -9.26 -14.52 17.91
CA ARG A 5 -9.58 -13.41 18.83
C ARG A 5 -11.01 -12.85 18.65
N ARG A 6 -11.90 -13.58 17.99
CA ARG A 6 -13.28 -13.15 17.84
C ARG A 6 -14.03 -13.29 19.15
N PRO A 7 -14.82 -12.28 19.55
CA PRO A 7 -15.84 -12.41 20.57
C PRO A 7 -16.70 -13.67 20.33
N PHE A 8 -16.99 -14.41 21.41
CA PHE A 8 -17.72 -15.69 21.35
C PHE A 8 -19.13 -15.60 20.73
N ASP A 9 -19.70 -14.40 20.63
CA ASP A 9 -21.06 -14.16 20.16
C ASP A 9 -21.14 -13.44 18.80
N GLU A 10 -20.00 -13.25 18.12
CA GLU A 10 -19.99 -12.64 16.79
C GLU A 10 -20.31 -13.65 15.69
N ALA A 11 -21.15 -13.22 14.73
CA ALA A 11 -21.50 -14.06 13.59
C ALA A 11 -20.22 -14.42 12.80
N GLN A 12 -20.13 -15.66 12.35
CA GLN A 12 -19.09 -16.06 11.40
C GLN A 12 -19.25 -15.22 10.12
N PRO A 13 -18.19 -14.59 9.60
CA PRO A 13 -18.25 -13.86 8.35
C PRO A 13 -18.57 -14.83 7.23
N GLU A 14 -19.20 -14.31 6.19
CA GLU A 14 -19.54 -15.09 5.02
C GLU A 14 -18.26 -15.63 4.34
N PRO A 15 -18.32 -16.82 3.71
CA PRO A 15 -17.19 -17.35 2.95
C PRO A 15 -16.84 -16.41 1.79
N ILE A 16 -15.55 -16.12 1.60
CA ILE A 16 -15.05 -15.38 0.44
C ILE A 16 -15.30 -16.20 -0.83
N ASP A 17 -16.27 -15.81 -1.66
CA ASP A 17 -16.69 -16.57 -2.83
C ASP A 17 -16.34 -15.92 -4.17
N ASP A 18 -16.08 -14.62 -4.18
CA ASP A 18 -15.68 -13.88 -5.36
C ASP A 18 -14.41 -13.02 -5.16
N ASN A 19 -14.09 -12.22 -6.18
CA ASN A 19 -12.96 -11.31 -6.11
C ASN A 19 -13.28 -10.03 -5.34
N GLU A 20 -14.54 -9.62 -5.26
CA GLU A 20 -14.96 -8.44 -4.51
C GLU A 20 -14.86 -8.71 -3.00
N ASP A 21 -15.22 -9.91 -2.55
CA ASP A 21 -14.99 -10.38 -1.18
C ASP A 21 -13.50 -10.43 -0.82
N ARG A 22 -12.65 -10.76 -1.80
CA ARG A 22 -11.21 -10.91 -1.59
C ARG A 22 -10.46 -9.58 -1.63
N MET A 23 -10.85 -8.67 -2.54
CA MET A 23 -10.08 -7.47 -2.87
C MET A 23 -10.87 -6.16 -2.71
N GLY A 24 -12.16 -6.23 -2.36
CA GLY A 24 -13.09 -5.11 -2.41
C GLY A 24 -13.61 -4.83 -3.83
N SER A 25 -14.48 -3.83 -3.97
CA SER A 25 -14.96 -3.39 -5.27
C SER A 25 -13.82 -2.78 -6.10
N VAL A 26 -13.55 -3.35 -7.27
CA VAL A 26 -12.53 -2.81 -8.19
C VAL A 26 -13.21 -1.96 -9.25
N HIS A 27 -12.88 -0.67 -9.32
CA HIS A 27 -13.34 0.23 -10.38
C HIS A 27 -12.32 0.33 -11.51
N GLU A 28 -12.82 0.36 -12.76
CA GLU A 28 -11.98 0.62 -13.93
C GLU A 28 -11.51 2.09 -13.91
N LEU A 29 -10.26 2.32 -14.31
CA LEU A 29 -9.72 3.66 -14.45
C LEU A 29 -10.20 4.26 -15.77
N ASP A 30 -11.02 5.31 -15.69
CA ASP A 30 -11.45 6.09 -16.84
C ASP A 30 -10.33 7.06 -17.26
N PHE A 31 -9.50 6.62 -18.21
CA PHE A 31 -8.52 7.51 -18.84
C PHE A 31 -9.17 8.33 -19.95
N ASP A 32 -8.78 9.60 -20.06
CA ASP A 32 -9.15 10.41 -21.21
C ASP A 32 -8.64 9.75 -22.50
N LYS A 33 -9.41 9.90 -23.59
CA LYS A 33 -9.06 9.35 -24.91
C LYS A 33 -7.86 10.05 -25.57
N GLU A 34 -7.31 11.07 -24.92
CA GLU A 34 -6.11 11.74 -25.39
C GLU A 34 -4.92 10.83 -25.07
N GLU A 35 -4.27 10.29 -26.10
CA GLU A 35 -3.11 9.43 -25.88
C GLU A 35 -2.03 10.20 -25.12
N PRO A 36 -1.48 9.64 -24.02
CA PRO A 36 -0.34 10.25 -23.39
C PRO A 36 0.77 10.41 -24.42
N SER A 37 1.35 11.61 -24.49
CA SER A 37 2.35 11.99 -25.51
C SER A 37 3.58 11.07 -25.60
N ALA A 38 3.79 10.23 -24.58
CA ALA A 38 4.77 9.16 -24.55
C ALA A 38 4.27 8.00 -23.68
N ARG A 39 4.64 6.77 -24.05
CA ARG A 39 4.43 5.58 -23.22
C ARG A 39 5.67 5.25 -22.41
N ILE A 40 5.47 4.55 -21.29
CA ILE A 40 6.56 4.02 -20.46
C ILE A 40 7.41 3.09 -21.33
N GLY A 41 8.69 3.42 -21.51
CA GLY A 41 9.63 2.67 -22.35
C GLY A 41 9.91 3.28 -23.73
N ASP A 42 9.23 4.38 -24.10
CA ASP A 42 9.60 5.12 -25.31
C ASP A 42 10.98 5.78 -25.14
N LEU A 43 11.70 5.89 -26.27
CA LEU A 43 12.95 6.64 -26.33
C LEU A 43 12.67 8.10 -25.97
N ILE A 44 13.16 8.53 -24.82
CA ILE A 44 13.09 9.95 -24.42
C ILE A 44 13.76 10.76 -25.53
N PRO A 45 13.09 11.76 -26.12
CA PRO A 45 13.70 12.60 -27.13
C PRO A 45 15.00 13.22 -26.58
N GLU A 46 16.06 13.28 -27.40
CA GLU A 46 17.39 13.79 -26.99
C GLU A 46 17.34 15.17 -26.31
N LYS A 47 16.29 15.95 -26.61
CA LYS A 47 15.98 17.21 -25.95
C LYS A 47 14.55 17.18 -25.42
N MET A 48 14.43 17.07 -24.10
CA MET A 48 13.16 17.33 -23.42
C MET A 48 12.78 18.82 -23.57
N PRO A 49 11.48 19.16 -23.66
CA PRO A 49 11.04 20.55 -23.63
C PRO A 49 11.64 21.26 -22.42
N GLU A 50 12.12 22.50 -22.60
CA GLU A 50 12.82 23.23 -21.53
C GLU A 50 11.95 23.43 -20.28
N GLU A 51 10.63 23.48 -20.45
CA GLU A 51 9.65 23.52 -19.38
C GLU A 51 9.69 22.23 -18.53
N ARG A 52 9.56 21.04 -19.14
CA ARG A 52 9.69 19.75 -18.43
C ARG A 52 11.03 19.58 -17.73
N VAL A 53 12.12 20.10 -18.30
CA VAL A 53 13.45 20.01 -17.66
C VAL A 53 13.54 20.92 -16.43
N ARG A 54 12.85 22.07 -16.45
CA ARG A 54 12.81 23.00 -15.32
C ARG A 54 11.90 22.52 -14.20
N GLU A 55 10.82 21.81 -14.54
CA GLU A 55 9.82 21.32 -13.59
C GLU A 55 10.13 19.90 -13.08
N ALA A 56 10.96 19.12 -13.78
CA ALA A 56 11.31 17.78 -13.36
C ALA A 56 11.98 17.77 -11.96
N GLY A 57 11.30 17.14 -11.00
CA GLY A 57 11.74 17.06 -9.60
C GLY A 57 11.51 18.34 -8.81
N MET A 58 10.80 19.33 -9.38
CA MET A 58 10.31 20.47 -8.64
C MET A 58 8.95 20.10 -8.04
N THR A 59 8.84 20.26 -6.73
CA THR A 59 7.55 20.24 -6.04
C THR A 59 6.97 21.66 -6.05
N GLY A 60 5.68 21.85 -5.83
CA GLY A 60 5.01 23.15 -5.83
C GLY A 60 5.63 24.19 -4.89
N GLY A 61 6.35 23.76 -3.85
CA GLY A 61 7.14 24.64 -2.97
C GLY A 61 8.42 25.21 -3.58
N SER A 62 8.78 24.82 -4.80
CA SER A 62 10.05 25.23 -5.43
C SER A 62 10.02 26.65 -6.02
N THR A 63 8.82 27.22 -6.20
CA THR A 63 8.61 28.61 -6.65
C THR A 63 7.34 29.20 -6.03
N ASP A 64 7.31 30.52 -5.78
CA ASP A 64 6.25 31.18 -5.00
C ASP A 64 4.83 31.11 -5.58
N ASP A 65 4.67 30.83 -6.89
CA ASP A 65 3.39 30.84 -7.62
C ASP A 65 3.07 29.48 -8.30
N HIS A 66 3.58 28.35 -7.78
CA HIS A 66 3.34 27.04 -8.38
C HIS A 66 2.15 26.32 -7.73
N GLU A 67 1.32 25.68 -8.55
CA GLU A 67 0.29 24.75 -8.07
C GLU A 67 0.93 23.47 -7.51
N SER A 68 0.22 22.78 -6.61
CA SER A 68 0.64 21.48 -6.09
C SER A 68 0.86 20.50 -7.26
N THR A 69 2.01 19.83 -7.27
CA THR A 69 2.35 18.77 -8.21
C THR A 69 2.15 17.40 -7.56
N ASP A 70 2.05 16.34 -8.36
CA ASP A 70 1.88 14.96 -7.84
C ASP A 70 3.06 14.50 -6.94
N ASP A 71 4.18 15.23 -6.97
CA ASP A 71 5.36 14.98 -6.13
C ASP A 71 5.32 15.75 -4.79
N ASP A 72 4.32 16.63 -4.57
CA ASP A 72 4.14 17.32 -3.29
C ASP A 72 3.52 16.41 -2.22
N MET A 73 3.88 16.66 -0.96
CA MET A 73 3.15 16.14 0.21
C MET A 73 2.04 17.11 0.65
N SER A 74 1.35 17.71 -0.31
CA SER A 74 0.24 18.63 -0.05
C SER A 74 -1.02 17.87 0.36
N PRO A 75 -1.92 18.43 1.17
CA PRO A 75 -3.16 17.75 1.54
C PRO A 75 -4.01 17.33 0.33
N GLU A 76 -3.90 18.01 -0.81
CA GLU A 76 -4.61 17.65 -2.04
C GLU A 76 -4.03 16.40 -2.72
N THR A 77 -2.74 16.11 -2.53
CA THR A 77 -2.02 14.98 -3.16
C THR A 77 -1.85 13.78 -2.22
N LEU A 78 -2.05 13.99 -0.91
CA LEU A 78 -2.01 12.92 0.08
C LEU A 78 -3.27 12.05 0.03
N ILE A 79 -3.07 10.73 0.12
CA ILE A 79 -4.16 9.77 0.29
C ILE A 79 -4.67 9.86 1.74
N ARG A 80 -5.99 9.79 1.93
CA ARG A 80 -6.60 9.78 3.27
C ARG A 80 -6.26 8.47 3.99
N GLU A 81 -5.73 8.57 5.20
CA GLU A 81 -5.48 7.41 6.08
C GLU A 81 -6.72 7.08 6.93
N ASP A 82 -7.91 7.11 6.33
CA ASP A 82 -9.21 6.87 6.99
C ASP A 82 -9.70 5.42 6.84
N GLY A 83 -8.82 4.52 6.38
CA GLY A 83 -9.16 3.12 6.12
C GLY A 83 -9.73 2.85 4.72
N ALA A 84 -9.93 3.88 3.90
CA ALA A 84 -10.32 3.68 2.50
C ALA A 84 -9.18 3.03 1.70
N ARG A 85 -9.50 2.09 0.80
CA ARG A 85 -8.51 1.46 -0.09
C ARG A 85 -8.23 2.30 -1.33
N ASP A 86 -9.13 3.21 -1.69
CA ASP A 86 -8.96 4.15 -2.79
C ASP A 86 -9.55 5.55 -2.49
N ALA A 87 -9.29 6.51 -3.37
CA ALA A 87 -9.69 7.91 -3.18
C ALA A 87 -11.20 8.18 -3.23
N ARG A 88 -12.00 7.24 -3.75
CA ARG A 88 -13.45 7.32 -3.91
C ARG A 88 -14.21 6.48 -2.88
N GLU A 89 -13.57 5.46 -2.31
CA GLU A 89 -14.10 4.70 -1.18
C GLU A 89 -14.22 5.60 0.06
N GLU A 90 -15.33 5.45 0.79
CA GLU A 90 -15.51 6.10 2.08
C GLU A 90 -14.77 5.26 3.12
N GLY A 91 -13.79 5.87 3.78
CA GLY A 91 -13.07 5.19 4.86
C GLY A 91 -13.97 4.98 6.08
N GLU A 92 -13.66 3.96 6.87
CA GLU A 92 -14.36 3.70 8.13
C GLU A 92 -14.05 4.78 9.20
N GLY A 93 -13.12 5.70 8.90
CA GLY A 93 -12.73 6.82 9.77
C GLY A 93 -11.70 6.42 10.83
N ASP A 94 -11.41 5.13 10.91
CA ASP A 94 -10.37 4.56 11.74
C ASP A 94 -9.06 4.46 10.93
N GLN A 95 -7.94 4.61 11.64
CA GLN A 95 -6.63 4.46 11.01
C GLN A 95 -6.52 3.04 10.47
N ALA A 96 -6.18 2.90 9.19
CA ALA A 96 -6.14 1.61 8.49
C ALA A 96 -5.33 0.52 9.23
N ASP A 97 -4.35 0.93 10.04
CA ASP A 97 -3.31 0.04 10.54
C ASP A 97 -3.10 0.04 12.06
N TRP A 98 -4.09 0.25 12.94
CA TRP A 98 -3.75 0.25 14.38
C TRP A 98 -4.78 -0.34 15.33
N ASP A 99 -5.02 -1.66 15.21
CA ASP A 99 -5.41 -2.47 16.37
C ASP A 99 -4.12 -2.88 17.12
N LEU A 100 -3.50 -1.89 17.76
CA LEU A 100 -2.26 -2.09 18.51
C LEU A 100 -2.52 -2.71 19.87
N SER A 101 -1.90 -3.87 20.10
CA SER A 101 -1.74 -4.40 21.45
C SER A 101 -0.35 -4.05 21.99
N ILE A 102 -0.30 -3.53 23.23
CA ILE A 102 0.94 -3.51 23.99
C ILE A 102 1.31 -4.97 24.30
N VAL A 103 2.49 -5.37 23.84
CA VAL A 103 3.06 -6.71 24.06
C VAL A 103 4.41 -6.58 24.73
N ASP A 104 4.83 -7.61 25.45
CA ASP A 104 6.18 -7.70 26.00
C ASP A 104 7.19 -8.06 24.90
N GLU A 105 8.50 -7.87 25.15
CA GLU A 105 9.58 -8.09 24.15
C GLU A 105 9.51 -9.48 23.50
N ASP A 106 9.15 -10.49 24.28
CA ASP A 106 9.05 -11.89 23.90
C ASP A 106 7.86 -12.22 22.97
N ASP A 107 6.92 -11.29 22.84
CA ASP A 107 5.67 -11.43 22.07
C ASP A 107 5.66 -10.54 20.82
N ILE A 108 6.74 -9.78 20.59
CA ILE A 108 6.91 -8.98 19.37
C ILE A 108 7.36 -9.91 18.23
N GLY A 109 6.61 -9.90 17.12
CA GLY A 109 6.96 -10.66 15.92
C GLY A 109 6.83 -12.19 16.10
N GLY A 110 7.90 -12.93 15.79
CA GLY A 110 7.94 -14.40 15.95
C GLY A 110 8.12 -14.87 17.40
N GLY A 111 8.34 -13.92 18.32
CA GLY A 111 8.62 -14.18 19.73
C GLY A 111 9.92 -14.95 19.97
N ASN A 112 9.96 -15.68 21.08
CA ASN A 112 11.13 -16.50 21.45
C ASN A 112 11.23 -17.79 20.63
N GLY A 113 12.39 -18.00 20.00
CA GLY A 113 12.66 -19.24 19.28
C GLY A 113 13.82 -19.12 18.30
N LEU A 114 14.09 -20.22 17.60
CA LEU A 114 14.89 -20.17 16.38
C LEU A 114 13.99 -19.67 15.27
N ASP A 115 14.48 -18.73 14.47
CA ASP A 115 13.78 -18.35 13.25
C ASP A 115 13.75 -19.53 12.26
N GLU A 116 12.99 -19.35 11.18
CA GLU A 116 12.82 -20.37 10.15
C GLU A 116 14.15 -20.78 9.49
N GLU A 117 15.13 -19.87 9.44
CA GLU A 117 16.45 -20.09 8.86
C GLU A 117 17.31 -21.00 9.75
N GLU A 118 17.38 -20.69 11.04
CA GLU A 118 18.07 -21.49 12.04
C GLU A 118 17.38 -22.84 12.26
N MET A 119 16.05 -22.90 12.16
CA MET A 119 15.32 -24.18 12.13
C MET A 119 15.66 -24.99 10.89
N ALA A 120 15.74 -24.38 9.70
CA ALA A 120 16.08 -25.10 8.47
C ALA A 120 17.51 -25.67 8.49
N ARG A 121 18.44 -25.04 9.21
CA ARG A 121 19.77 -25.60 9.47
C ARG A 121 19.74 -26.79 10.43
N ARG A 122 18.84 -26.75 11.43
CA ARG A 122 18.75 -27.75 12.48
C ARG A 122 17.92 -28.98 12.08
N ASP A 123 16.83 -28.76 11.36
CA ASP A 123 15.90 -29.78 10.87
C ASP A 123 15.54 -29.49 9.41
N PRO A 124 16.44 -29.83 8.46
CA PRO A 124 16.21 -29.59 7.04
C PRO A 124 14.99 -30.37 6.54
N MET A 125 14.12 -29.70 5.78
CA MET A 125 12.91 -30.31 5.20
C MET A 125 13.21 -31.47 4.24
N ASP A 126 14.46 -31.62 3.78
CA ASP A 126 14.90 -32.72 2.92
C ASP A 126 15.35 -33.98 3.70
N GLY A 127 15.26 -33.96 5.04
CA GLY A 127 15.59 -35.08 5.92
C GLY A 127 17.07 -35.46 5.95
N LYS A 128 17.96 -34.64 5.38
CA LYS A 128 19.40 -34.91 5.40
C LYS A 128 20.03 -34.26 6.62
N ARG A 129 20.61 -35.10 7.49
CA ARG A 129 21.49 -34.67 8.59
C ARG A 129 22.95 -34.69 8.17
#